data_AF-R0ALH1-F1
#
_entry.id   AF-R0ALH1-F1
#
_cell.length_a   1.000
_cell.length_b   1.000
_cell.length_c   1.000
_cell.angle_alpha   90.00
_cell.angle_beta   90.00
_cell.angle_gamma   90.00
#
_symmetry.space_group_name_H-M   'P 1'
#
loop_
_entity.id
_entity.type
_entity.pdbx_description
1 polymer ?
#
loop_
_entity_poly.entity_id
_entity_poly.type
_entity_poly.pdbx_seq_one_letter_code
_entity_poly.pdbx_strand_id
1 'polypeptide(L)'
;MRNMKRNFAVLAATVMAVCSIALTGCQQKLEPADQVVGALYELSVKENATPMKDLLGFASEEDVKTTLMDDSAETDLVSMFKSEFEAAGIEFSDEEVEEMSNALQGLIDKLDYSTEITDQSKDETTVLLKVKSYSMTDMQNIMVDVMTDMQNNIDEDTAAAIMAGDEDALQKLMQDAVKQYMAKIGEMEPAEEMTELTIKCQRVKVDVSGKEKIAWMPQDLSKFSDEVNNATFK
;
A
#
# COMPACT_ATOMS: atom_id res chain seq x y z
N MET A 1 -14.07 5.41 -30.20
CA MET A 1 -12.74 5.37 -30.87
C MET A 1 -12.20 6.79 -30.96
N ARG A 2 -10.89 6.99 -30.65
CA ARG A 2 -10.11 8.24 -30.48
C ARG A 2 -10.45 9.00 -29.17
N ASN A 3 -9.61 9.12 -28.14
CA ASN A 3 -8.14 9.18 -28.07
C ASN A 3 -7.61 8.67 -26.70
N MET A 4 -7.47 7.35 -26.50
CA MET A 4 -7.07 6.77 -25.20
C MET A 4 -5.80 5.90 -25.30
N LYS A 5 -4.84 6.27 -26.15
CA LYS A 5 -3.60 5.50 -26.39
C LYS A 5 -2.32 6.34 -26.52
N ARG A 6 -2.27 7.58 -26.02
CA ARG A 6 -1.09 8.46 -26.21
C ARG A 6 -0.33 8.88 -24.96
N ASN A 7 -0.78 8.54 -23.75
CA ASN A 7 -0.06 8.95 -22.52
C ASN A 7 0.68 7.82 -21.80
N PHE A 8 0.40 6.54 -22.06
CA PHE A 8 1.19 5.42 -21.53
C PHE A 8 2.57 5.24 -22.20
N ALA A 9 2.85 5.98 -23.27
CA ALA A 9 4.12 5.91 -23.99
C ALA A 9 5.15 6.95 -23.52
N VAL A 10 4.79 7.89 -22.64
CA VAL A 10 5.71 8.98 -22.24
C VAL A 10 6.52 8.63 -21.00
N LEU A 11 5.99 7.83 -20.06
CA LEU A 11 6.80 7.27 -18.98
C LEU A 11 7.76 6.15 -19.46
N ALA A 12 7.36 5.40 -20.49
CA ALA A 12 8.16 4.28 -21.02
C ALA A 12 9.23 4.66 -22.08
N ALA A 13 9.22 5.89 -22.63
CA ALA A 13 10.08 6.26 -23.75
C ALA A 13 11.27 7.17 -23.41
N THR A 14 11.42 7.61 -22.16
CA THR A 14 12.55 8.51 -21.76
C THR A 14 13.73 7.78 -21.12
N VAL A 15 13.75 6.44 -21.18
CA VAL A 15 14.84 5.58 -20.67
C VAL A 15 15.90 5.28 -21.74
N MET A 16 15.69 5.64 -23.02
CA MET A 16 16.60 5.28 -24.13
C MET A 16 17.64 6.33 -24.53
N ALA A 17 18.16 7.10 -23.59
CA ALA A 17 19.35 7.93 -23.81
C ALA A 17 20.40 7.66 -22.72
N VAL A 18 20.85 6.41 -22.63
CA VAL A 18 22.13 6.04 -22.01
C VAL A 18 23.24 6.58 -22.93
N CYS A 19 23.44 7.89 -22.92
CA CYS A 19 24.64 8.48 -23.45
C CYS A 19 25.76 8.25 -22.44
N SER A 20 26.73 7.47 -22.91
CA SER A 20 28.05 7.20 -22.37
C SER A 20 28.79 8.49 -21.97
N ILE A 21 28.45 9.09 -20.83
CA ILE A 21 29.31 10.08 -20.21
C ILE A 21 30.10 9.36 -19.12
N ALA A 22 31.32 9.00 -19.49
CA ALA A 22 32.39 8.85 -18.52
C ALA A 22 32.62 10.22 -17.83
N LEU A 23 31.87 10.48 -16.76
CA LEU A 23 32.18 11.56 -15.82
C LEU A 23 33.04 10.99 -14.70
N THR A 24 34.35 10.98 -14.95
CA THR A 24 35.33 11.05 -13.87
C THR A 24 35.18 12.42 -13.20
N GLY A 25 34.48 12.49 -12.07
CA GLY A 25 34.35 13.71 -11.26
C GLY A 25 33.37 13.52 -10.12
N CYS A 26 33.89 13.20 -8.92
CA CYS A 26 33.17 12.83 -7.70
C CYS A 26 32.23 11.63 -7.90
N GLN A 27 32.70 10.42 -7.55
CA GLN A 27 31.80 9.29 -7.31
C GLN A 27 30.83 9.70 -6.21
N GLN A 28 29.67 10.24 -6.58
CA GLN A 28 28.57 10.45 -5.66
C GLN A 28 28.23 9.06 -5.14
N LYS A 29 28.53 8.83 -3.87
CA LYS A 29 28.22 7.57 -3.20
C LYS A 29 26.70 7.43 -3.28
N LEU A 30 26.25 6.45 -4.07
CA LEU A 30 24.84 6.13 -4.15
C LEU A 30 24.41 5.51 -2.83
N GLU A 31 23.22 5.85 -2.39
CA GLU A 31 22.58 5.12 -1.31
C GLU A 31 22.41 3.65 -1.72
N PRO A 32 22.64 2.67 -0.83
CA PRO A 32 22.49 1.25 -1.14
C PRO A 32 21.10 0.89 -1.67
N ALA A 33 21.03 0.00 -2.67
CA ALA A 33 19.77 -0.35 -3.33
C ALA A 33 18.76 -1.03 -2.38
N ASP A 34 19.24 -1.85 -1.45
CA ASP A 34 18.42 -2.46 -0.38
C ASP A 34 17.76 -1.41 0.50
N GLN A 35 18.48 -0.33 0.86
CA GLN A 35 17.91 0.77 1.63
C GLN A 35 16.84 1.53 0.84
N VAL A 36 17.04 1.71 -0.48
CA VAL A 36 16.01 2.34 -1.32
C VAL A 36 14.78 1.45 -1.46
N VAL A 37 14.96 0.14 -1.66
CA VAL A 37 13.85 -0.83 -1.69
C VAL A 37 13.09 -0.85 -0.37
N GLY A 38 13.79 -0.83 0.77
CA GLY A 38 13.15 -0.75 2.08
C GLY A 38 12.36 0.54 2.27
N ALA A 39 12.93 1.69 1.88
CA ALA A 39 12.23 2.97 1.92
C ALA A 39 11.02 3.03 0.98
N LEU A 40 11.05 2.33 -0.17
CA LEU A 40 9.89 2.19 -1.05
C LEU A 40 8.82 1.27 -0.46
N TYR A 41 9.20 0.22 0.28
CA TYR A 41 8.24 -0.60 1.02
C TYR A 41 7.52 0.21 2.11
N GLU A 42 8.27 0.98 2.90
CA GLU A 42 7.72 1.91 3.91
C GLU A 42 6.74 2.90 3.27
N LEU A 43 7.11 3.48 2.13
CA LEU A 43 6.26 4.42 1.40
C LEU A 43 4.98 3.78 0.85
N SER A 44 5.08 2.59 0.25
CA SER A 44 3.97 1.95 -0.48
C SER A 44 3.01 1.19 0.41
N VAL A 45 3.50 0.54 1.47
CA VAL A 45 2.69 -0.34 2.33
C VAL A 45 2.37 0.32 3.67
N LYS A 46 3.32 1.07 4.23
CA LYS A 46 3.17 1.72 5.53
C LYS A 46 2.81 3.21 5.44
N GLU A 47 2.64 3.72 4.21
CA GLU A 47 2.41 5.13 3.89
C GLU A 47 3.44 6.10 4.53
N ASN A 48 4.62 5.56 4.85
CA ASN A 48 5.66 6.24 5.59
C ASN A 48 6.75 6.76 4.65
N ALA A 49 6.67 8.04 4.33
CA ALA A 49 7.62 8.71 3.44
C ALA A 49 8.92 9.13 4.13
N THR A 50 9.01 9.09 5.47
CA THR A 50 10.19 9.56 6.22
C THR A 50 11.49 8.88 5.78
N PRO A 51 11.57 7.53 5.67
CA PRO A 51 12.81 6.86 5.26
C PRO A 51 13.30 7.32 3.89
N MET A 52 12.39 7.47 2.92
CA MET A 52 12.74 7.91 1.57
C MET A 52 13.17 9.38 1.54
N LYS A 53 12.46 10.24 2.29
CA LYS A 53 12.81 11.66 2.45
C LYS A 53 14.23 11.79 2.96
N ASP A 54 14.55 11.10 4.06
CA ASP A 54 15.85 11.22 4.72
C ASP A 54 16.96 10.59 3.88
N LEU A 55 16.69 9.45 3.23
CA LEU A 55 17.65 8.72 2.39
C LEU A 55 18.03 9.50 1.13
N LEU A 56 17.04 10.03 0.41
CA LEU A 56 17.30 10.75 -0.84
C LEU A 56 17.54 12.25 -0.63
N GLY A 57 17.09 12.81 0.49
CA GLY A 57 17.24 14.22 0.86
C GLY A 57 16.15 15.11 0.29
N PHE A 58 14.90 14.62 0.24
CA PHE A 58 13.74 15.43 -0.13
C PHE A 58 13.48 16.52 0.93
N ALA A 59 12.90 17.63 0.50
CA ALA A 59 12.57 18.74 1.40
C ALA A 59 11.39 18.41 2.33
N SER A 60 10.48 17.54 1.90
CA SER A 60 9.28 17.16 2.64
C SER A 60 8.82 15.74 2.28
N GLU A 61 7.91 15.16 3.09
CA GLU A 61 7.26 13.89 2.78
C GLU A 61 6.24 14.02 1.64
N GLU A 62 5.61 15.19 1.52
CA GLU A 62 4.71 15.51 0.41
C GLU A 62 5.47 15.52 -0.94
N ASP A 63 6.68 16.06 -0.94
CA ASP A 63 7.57 16.04 -2.11
C ASP A 63 7.92 14.60 -2.51
N VAL A 64 8.15 13.72 -1.53
CA VAL A 64 8.40 12.29 -1.78
C VAL A 64 7.19 11.66 -2.46
N LYS A 65 5.99 11.83 -1.86
CA LYS A 65 4.75 11.26 -2.37
C LYS A 65 4.48 11.74 -3.79
N THR A 66 4.53 13.04 -4.04
CA THR A 66 4.30 13.64 -5.37
C THR A 66 5.31 13.17 -6.43
N THR A 67 6.56 12.90 -6.03
CA THR A 67 7.62 12.50 -6.98
C THR A 67 7.58 11.00 -7.29
N LEU A 68 7.31 10.17 -6.29
CA LEU A 68 7.50 8.72 -6.37
C LEU A 68 6.20 7.93 -6.40
N MET A 69 5.10 8.51 -5.95
CA MET A 69 3.76 7.97 -6.07
C MET A 69 3.08 8.75 -7.20
N ASP A 70 2.71 8.06 -8.27
CA ASP A 70 1.87 8.67 -9.32
C ASP A 70 0.56 9.16 -8.66
N ASP A 71 -0.11 10.16 -9.24
CA ASP A 71 -1.39 10.78 -8.77
C ASP A 71 -2.55 9.78 -8.50
N SER A 72 -2.32 8.48 -8.63
CA SER A 72 -3.28 7.39 -8.52
C SER A 72 -3.48 6.80 -7.12
N ALA A 73 -2.82 7.30 -6.07
CA ALA A 73 -2.94 6.70 -4.74
C ALA A 73 -2.69 7.70 -3.59
N GLU A 74 -3.49 8.75 -3.47
CA GLU A 74 -4.06 9.01 -2.13
C GLU A 74 -5.14 7.94 -1.89
N THR A 75 -4.69 6.69 -1.74
CA THR A 75 -5.52 5.62 -1.19
C THR A 75 -5.42 5.74 0.31
N ASP A 76 -5.96 6.83 0.87
CA ASP A 76 -6.34 6.76 2.28
C ASP A 76 -7.39 5.64 2.35
N LEU A 77 -6.94 4.44 2.74
CA LEU A 77 -7.77 3.24 2.75
C LEU A 77 -9.02 3.49 3.59
N VAL A 78 -8.92 4.32 4.63
CA VAL A 78 -10.06 4.75 5.45
C VAL A 78 -11.03 5.57 4.62
N SER A 79 -10.56 6.54 3.84
CA SER A 79 -11.42 7.34 2.95
C SER A 79 -12.11 6.47 1.90
N MET A 80 -11.42 5.46 1.35
CA MET A 80 -11.99 4.53 0.38
C MET A 80 -13.06 3.65 1.04
N PHE A 81 -12.77 3.06 2.20
CA PHE A 81 -13.75 2.29 2.97
C PHE A 81 -14.97 3.13 3.33
N LYS A 82 -14.76 4.37 3.80
CA LYS A 82 -15.83 5.32 4.09
C LYS A 82 -16.68 5.60 2.87
N SER A 83 -16.07 5.91 1.73
CA SER A 83 -16.79 6.20 0.49
C SER A 83 -17.61 5.01 -0.01
N GLU A 84 -17.11 3.78 0.12
CA GLU A 84 -17.84 2.57 -0.26
C GLU A 84 -19.07 2.33 0.63
N PHE A 85 -18.94 2.57 1.94
CA PHE A 85 -20.07 2.46 2.87
C PHE A 85 -21.09 3.58 2.70
N GLU A 86 -20.65 4.82 2.50
CA GLU A 86 -21.53 5.94 2.16
C GLU A 86 -22.31 5.67 0.86
N ALA A 87 -21.65 5.10 -0.15
CA ALA A 87 -22.31 4.68 -1.40
C ALA A 87 -23.34 3.56 -1.19
N ALA A 88 -23.15 2.72 -0.16
CA ALA A 88 -24.11 1.72 0.28
C ALA A 88 -25.22 2.28 1.20
N GLY A 89 -25.24 3.60 1.45
CA GLY A 89 -26.21 4.25 2.35
C GLY A 89 -25.89 4.06 3.83
N ILE A 90 -24.67 3.63 4.17
CA ILE A 90 -24.22 3.41 5.53
C ILE A 90 -23.33 4.57 5.95
N GLU A 91 -23.88 5.42 6.81
CA GLU A 91 -23.12 6.51 7.43
C GLU A 91 -22.42 6.04 8.70
N PHE A 92 -21.14 6.35 8.87
CA PHE A 92 -20.42 6.19 10.13
C PHE A 92 -20.16 7.56 10.75
N SER A 93 -20.25 7.63 12.07
CA SER A 93 -19.76 8.77 12.85
C SER A 93 -18.24 8.89 12.76
N ASP A 94 -17.72 10.09 13.04
CA ASP A 94 -16.27 10.32 13.01
C ASP A 94 -15.51 9.43 14.02
N GLU A 95 -16.11 9.13 15.18
CA GLU A 95 -15.53 8.21 16.18
C GLU A 95 -15.40 6.79 15.65
N GLU A 96 -16.43 6.28 14.96
CA GLU A 96 -16.40 4.94 14.35
C GLU A 96 -15.39 4.87 13.21
N VAL A 97 -15.26 5.94 12.42
CA VAL A 97 -14.23 6.04 11.39
C VAL A 97 -12.83 6.03 12.01
N GLU A 98 -12.62 6.73 13.11
CA GLU A 98 -11.34 6.74 13.84
C GLU A 98 -11.01 5.35 14.40
N GLU A 99 -11.97 4.64 15.00
CA GLU A 99 -11.78 3.26 15.48
C GLU A 99 -11.37 2.31 14.35
N MET A 100 -12.05 2.38 13.20
CA MET A 100 -11.72 1.60 12.01
C MET A 100 -10.33 1.93 11.47
N SER A 101 -9.98 3.21 11.43
CA SER A 101 -8.65 3.68 11.01
C SER A 101 -7.56 3.11 11.90
N ASN A 102 -7.75 3.17 13.21
CA ASN A 102 -6.81 2.66 14.20
C ASN A 102 -6.64 1.15 14.09
N ALA A 103 -7.71 0.40 13.81
CA ALA A 103 -7.63 -1.04 13.58
C ALA A 103 -6.79 -1.38 12.34
N LEU A 104 -7.02 -0.68 11.21
CA LEU A 104 -6.24 -0.86 9.99
C LEU A 104 -4.78 -0.44 10.17
N GLN A 105 -4.52 0.69 10.83
CA GLN A 105 -3.16 1.12 11.15
C GLN A 105 -2.45 0.10 12.05
N GLY A 106 -3.15 -0.47 13.04
CA GLY A 106 -2.63 -1.52 13.89
C GLY A 106 -2.18 -2.76 13.12
N LEU A 107 -2.81 -3.09 12.00
CA LEU A 107 -2.34 -4.16 11.11
C LEU A 107 -1.09 -3.77 10.35
N ILE A 108 -1.08 -2.57 9.78
CA ILE A 108 0.07 -2.04 9.04
C ILE A 108 1.31 -2.00 9.96
N ASP A 109 1.15 -1.64 11.22
CA ASP A 109 2.22 -1.56 12.22
C ASP A 109 2.83 -2.94 12.53
N LYS A 110 2.04 -4.01 12.48
CA LYS A 110 2.51 -5.40 12.68
C LYS A 110 3.25 -5.97 11.46
N LEU A 111 3.08 -5.37 10.28
CA LEU A 111 3.85 -5.78 9.10
C LEU A 111 5.33 -5.48 9.30
N ASP A 112 6.14 -6.44 8.89
CA ASP A 112 7.60 -6.40 9.01
C ASP A 112 8.23 -6.84 7.69
N TYR A 113 9.45 -6.37 7.45
CA TYR A 113 10.19 -6.68 6.23
C TYR A 113 11.69 -6.70 6.46
N SER A 114 12.40 -7.33 5.53
CA SER A 114 13.86 -7.26 5.46
C SER A 114 14.31 -7.12 4.01
N THR A 115 15.45 -6.48 3.81
CA THR A 115 16.06 -6.29 2.49
C THR A 115 17.52 -6.70 2.51
N GLU A 116 17.97 -7.37 1.47
CA GLU A 116 19.37 -7.78 1.31
C GLU A 116 19.81 -7.64 -0.16
N ILE A 117 20.97 -7.04 -0.40
CA ILE A 117 21.60 -7.08 -1.73
C ILE A 117 22.14 -8.48 -1.98
N THR A 118 21.62 -9.17 -3.00
CA THR A 118 22.04 -10.53 -3.36
C THR A 118 22.99 -10.57 -4.56
N ASP A 119 22.91 -9.57 -5.44
CA ASP A 119 23.82 -9.39 -6.55
C ASP A 119 24.01 -7.91 -6.86
N GLN A 120 25.22 -7.51 -7.25
CA GLN A 120 25.51 -6.12 -7.60
C GLN A 120 26.50 -6.02 -8.75
N SER A 121 26.10 -5.27 -9.77
CA SER A 121 26.94 -4.90 -10.90
C SER A 121 27.06 -3.38 -11.03
N LYS A 122 27.72 -2.92 -12.08
CA LYS A 122 27.80 -1.50 -12.38
C LYS A 122 26.41 -0.93 -12.68
N ASP A 123 25.59 -1.60 -13.48
CA ASP A 123 24.39 -0.98 -14.03
C ASP A 123 23.08 -1.54 -13.43
N GLU A 124 23.15 -2.69 -12.75
CA GLU A 124 22.02 -3.38 -12.11
C GLU A 124 22.40 -3.86 -10.70
N THR A 125 21.48 -3.78 -9.75
CA THR A 125 21.59 -4.41 -8.41
C THR A 125 20.34 -5.24 -8.15
N THR A 126 20.49 -6.45 -7.61
CA THR A 126 19.37 -7.30 -7.20
C THR A 126 19.22 -7.25 -5.69
N VAL A 127 18.01 -6.96 -5.23
CA VAL A 127 17.63 -6.91 -3.82
C VAL A 127 16.62 -8.01 -3.56
N LEU A 128 16.85 -8.82 -2.53
CA LEU A 128 15.86 -9.71 -1.96
C LEU A 128 15.07 -8.94 -0.91
N LEU A 129 13.78 -8.73 -1.16
CA LEU A 129 12.84 -8.15 -0.22
C LEU A 129 12.01 -9.29 0.39
N LYS A 130 12.00 -9.42 1.71
CA LYS A 130 11.14 -10.37 2.42
C LYS A 130 10.09 -9.60 3.19
N VAL A 131 8.81 -9.95 3.02
CA VAL A 131 7.70 -9.24 3.66
C VAL A 131 6.82 -10.22 4.44
N LYS A 132 6.38 -9.81 5.62
CA LYS A 132 5.27 -10.47 6.31
C LYS A 132 3.97 -10.24 5.54
N SER A 133 3.04 -11.17 5.66
CA SER A 133 1.79 -11.13 4.90
C SER A 133 0.58 -11.49 5.73
N TYR A 134 -0.57 -10.90 5.40
CA TYR A 134 -1.87 -11.34 5.87
C TYR A 134 -2.54 -12.26 4.85
N SER A 135 -3.34 -13.19 5.36
CA SER A 135 -4.17 -14.10 4.55
C SER A 135 -5.50 -13.45 4.22
N MET A 136 -5.76 -13.21 2.93
CA MET A 136 -7.06 -12.83 2.37
C MET A 136 -8.11 -13.91 2.62
N THR A 137 -7.69 -15.18 2.67
CA THR A 137 -8.61 -16.27 3.04
C THR A 137 -9.08 -16.12 4.48
N ASP A 138 -8.19 -15.74 5.40
CA ASP A 138 -8.56 -15.52 6.79
C ASP A 138 -9.45 -14.27 6.94
N MET A 139 -9.14 -13.19 6.22
CA MET A 139 -10.01 -12.01 6.15
C MET A 139 -11.41 -12.36 5.63
N GLN A 140 -11.52 -13.19 4.59
CA GLN A 140 -12.80 -13.67 4.08
C GLN A 140 -13.54 -14.55 5.10
N ASN A 141 -12.83 -15.44 5.78
CA ASN A 141 -13.41 -16.28 6.83
C ASN A 141 -13.93 -15.43 8.00
N ILE A 142 -13.21 -14.38 8.41
CA ILE A 142 -13.66 -13.43 9.43
C ILE A 142 -14.99 -12.78 9.00
N MET A 143 -15.11 -12.37 7.74
CA MET A 143 -16.38 -11.82 7.23
C MET A 143 -17.52 -12.85 7.29
N VAL A 144 -17.25 -14.09 6.91
CA VAL A 144 -18.24 -15.19 6.98
C VAL A 144 -18.66 -15.45 8.43
N ASP A 145 -17.71 -15.47 9.36
CA ASP A 145 -17.95 -15.68 10.77
C ASP A 145 -18.80 -14.55 11.35
N VAL A 146 -18.49 -13.29 11.05
CA VAL A 146 -19.29 -12.12 11.47
C VAL A 146 -20.72 -12.24 10.96
N MET A 147 -20.91 -12.51 9.67
CA MET A 147 -22.25 -12.64 9.09
C MET A 147 -23.03 -13.81 9.71
N THR A 148 -22.35 -14.92 10.01
CA THR A 148 -22.95 -16.10 10.67
C THR A 148 -23.33 -15.79 12.12
N ASP A 149 -22.44 -15.14 12.86
CA ASP A 149 -22.68 -14.72 14.25
C ASP A 149 -23.88 -13.78 14.32
N MET A 150 -23.98 -12.82 13.41
CA MET A 150 -25.11 -11.90 13.33
C MET A 150 -26.41 -12.62 13.00
N GLN A 151 -26.41 -13.53 12.03
CA GLN A 151 -27.60 -14.30 11.66
C GLN A 151 -28.10 -15.15 12.83
N ASN A 152 -27.19 -15.73 13.62
CA ASN A 152 -27.54 -16.59 14.75
C ASN A 152 -28.00 -15.82 15.99
N ASN A 153 -27.58 -14.56 16.12
CA ASN A 153 -27.81 -13.76 17.33
C ASN A 153 -28.69 -12.52 17.11
N ILE A 154 -29.24 -12.33 15.91
CA ILE A 154 -30.22 -11.28 15.66
C ILE A 154 -31.46 -11.49 16.53
N ASP A 155 -31.90 -10.45 17.22
CA ASP A 155 -33.10 -10.51 18.03
C ASP A 155 -34.37 -10.50 17.16
N GLU A 156 -35.46 -11.08 17.69
CA GLU A 156 -36.71 -11.25 16.94
C GLU A 156 -37.33 -9.92 16.49
N ASP A 157 -37.17 -8.85 17.28
CA ASP A 157 -37.73 -7.53 16.98
C ASP A 157 -36.98 -6.88 15.80
N THR A 158 -35.64 -6.91 15.83
CA THR A 158 -34.80 -6.44 14.73
C THR A 158 -35.04 -7.25 13.45
N ALA A 159 -35.13 -8.58 13.56
CA ALA A 159 -35.43 -9.43 12.41
C ALA A 159 -36.82 -9.13 11.82
N ALA A 160 -37.83 -8.89 12.65
CA ALA A 160 -39.18 -8.52 12.21
C ALA A 160 -39.21 -7.14 11.54
N ALA A 161 -38.48 -6.15 12.07
CA ALA A 161 -38.35 -4.82 11.48
C ALA A 161 -37.72 -4.90 10.09
N ILE A 162 -36.62 -5.63 9.93
CA ILE A 162 -35.97 -5.83 8.63
C ILE A 162 -36.90 -6.54 7.64
N MET A 163 -37.61 -7.59 8.07
CA MET A 163 -38.60 -8.28 7.21
C MET A 163 -39.76 -7.37 6.79
N ALA A 164 -40.10 -6.37 7.60
CA ALA A 164 -41.10 -5.36 7.28
C ALA A 164 -40.57 -4.23 6.36
N GLY A 165 -39.28 -4.26 6.00
CA GLY A 165 -38.64 -3.26 5.15
C GLY A 165 -38.15 -2.02 5.91
N ASP A 166 -37.87 -2.14 7.20
CA ASP A 166 -37.25 -1.07 7.98
C ASP A 166 -35.78 -0.89 7.57
N GLU A 167 -35.52 0.17 6.80
CA GLU A 167 -34.19 0.51 6.28
C GLU A 167 -33.22 0.93 7.39
N ASP A 168 -33.69 1.61 8.45
CA ASP A 168 -32.85 2.03 9.59
C ASP A 168 -32.37 0.81 10.38
N ALA A 169 -33.26 -0.17 10.59
CA ALA A 169 -32.91 -1.43 11.24
C ALA A 169 -31.89 -2.23 10.42
N LEU A 170 -32.04 -2.25 9.09
CA LEU A 170 -31.09 -2.90 8.18
C LEU A 170 -29.72 -2.19 8.18
N GLN A 171 -29.72 -0.85 8.11
CA GLN A 171 -28.48 -0.05 8.13
C GLN A 171 -27.72 -0.27 9.44
N LYS A 172 -28.40 -0.23 10.58
CA LYS A 172 -27.77 -0.47 11.88
C LYS A 172 -27.17 -1.87 11.99
N LEU A 173 -27.87 -2.88 11.47
CA LEU A 173 -27.33 -4.24 11.40
C LEU A 173 -26.04 -4.26 10.58
N MET A 174 -26.01 -3.62 9.40
CA MET A 174 -24.81 -3.55 8.57
C MET A 174 -23.66 -2.79 9.24
N GLN A 175 -23.93 -1.68 9.96
CA GLN A 175 -22.91 -0.98 10.75
C GLN A 175 -22.30 -1.89 11.81
N ASP A 176 -23.13 -2.64 12.53
CA ASP A 176 -22.67 -3.58 13.56
C ASP A 176 -21.84 -4.72 12.94
N ALA A 177 -22.16 -5.15 11.71
CA ALA A 177 -21.35 -6.11 10.95
C ALA A 177 -19.95 -5.58 10.69
N VAL A 178 -19.87 -4.35 10.15
CA VAL A 178 -18.60 -3.72 9.79
C VAL A 178 -17.73 -3.51 11.03
N LYS A 179 -18.32 -3.06 12.15
CA LYS A 179 -17.58 -2.90 13.41
C LYS A 179 -17.02 -4.22 13.92
N GLN A 180 -17.82 -5.29 13.94
CA GLN A 180 -17.36 -6.60 14.36
C GLN A 180 -16.27 -7.15 13.44
N TYR A 181 -16.42 -6.94 12.13
CA TYR A 181 -15.41 -7.29 11.13
C TYR A 181 -14.10 -6.56 11.38
N MET A 182 -14.12 -5.24 11.54
CA MET A 182 -12.92 -4.44 11.80
C MET A 182 -12.26 -4.79 13.13
N ALA A 183 -13.04 -5.07 14.18
CA ALA A 183 -12.51 -5.54 15.46
C ALA A 183 -11.78 -6.89 15.31
N LYS A 184 -12.41 -7.89 14.67
CA LYS A 184 -11.79 -9.20 14.43
C LYS A 184 -10.58 -9.10 13.49
N ILE A 185 -10.64 -8.23 12.49
CA ILE A 185 -9.49 -7.97 11.62
C ILE A 185 -8.34 -7.35 12.40
N GLY A 186 -8.56 -6.36 13.27
CA GLY A 186 -7.50 -5.74 14.08
C GLY A 186 -6.75 -6.72 15.00
N GLU A 187 -7.38 -7.84 15.35
CA GLU A 187 -6.77 -8.93 16.11
C GLU A 187 -5.87 -9.85 15.27
N MET A 188 -5.89 -9.74 13.95
CA MET A 188 -5.07 -10.57 13.07
C MET A 188 -3.58 -10.34 13.31
N GLU A 189 -2.84 -11.44 13.24
CA GLU A 189 -1.38 -11.46 13.20
C GLU A 189 -0.93 -11.84 11.79
N PRO A 190 0.12 -11.19 11.25
CA PRO A 190 0.66 -11.59 9.97
C PRO A 190 1.34 -12.97 10.09
N ALA A 191 1.43 -13.67 8.97
CA ALA A 191 2.11 -14.97 8.90
C ALA A 191 3.56 -14.89 9.41
N GLU A 192 4.00 -15.93 10.12
CA GLU A 192 5.39 -16.05 10.58
C GLU A 192 6.36 -16.19 9.40
N GLU A 193 5.94 -16.90 8.35
CA GLU A 193 6.72 -17.06 7.12
C GLU A 193 6.69 -15.77 6.30
N MET A 194 7.88 -15.31 5.91
CA MET A 194 8.00 -14.15 5.02
C MET A 194 7.96 -14.56 3.55
N THR A 195 7.29 -13.74 2.76
CA THR A 195 7.25 -13.84 1.30
C THR A 195 8.49 -13.20 0.70
N GLU A 196 9.20 -13.94 -0.14
CA GLU A 196 10.40 -13.44 -0.82
C GLU A 196 10.06 -12.85 -2.20
N LEU A 197 10.55 -11.64 -2.45
CA LEU A 197 10.46 -10.91 -3.70
C LEU A 197 11.86 -10.57 -4.20
N THR A 198 12.13 -10.83 -5.48
CA THR A 198 13.41 -10.48 -6.11
C THR A 198 13.26 -9.20 -6.91
N ILE A 199 13.81 -8.10 -6.39
CA ILE A 199 13.68 -6.77 -6.96
C ILE A 199 14.95 -6.40 -7.72
N LYS A 200 14.81 -6.18 -9.03
CA LYS A 200 15.90 -5.66 -9.86
C LYS A 200 15.88 -4.14 -9.85
N CYS A 201 17.00 -3.55 -9.46
CA CYS A 201 17.20 -2.12 -9.41
C CYS A 201 18.16 -1.65 -10.49
N GLN A 202 17.90 -0.47 -11.04
CA GLN A 202 18.77 0.22 -11.99
C GLN A 202 19.03 1.65 -11.51
N ARG A 203 20.11 2.26 -12.02
CA ARG A 203 20.38 3.68 -11.74
C ARG A 203 19.47 4.56 -12.56
N VAL A 204 18.70 5.41 -11.90
CA VAL A 204 17.86 6.41 -12.56
C VAL A 204 18.13 7.80 -11.98
N LYS A 205 17.79 8.82 -12.75
CA LYS A 205 17.74 10.21 -12.28
C LYS A 205 16.39 10.44 -11.62
N VAL A 206 16.41 10.92 -10.38
CA VAL A 206 15.24 11.29 -9.60
C VAL A 206 15.30 12.79 -9.34
N ASP A 207 14.17 13.47 -9.50
CA ASP A 207 14.05 14.87 -9.10
C ASP A 207 13.78 14.94 -7.59
N VAL A 208 14.78 15.31 -6.81
CA VAL A 208 14.70 15.44 -5.36
C VAL A 208 14.54 16.91 -5.01
N SER A 209 13.29 17.38 -4.93
CA SER A 209 12.92 18.76 -4.61
C SER A 209 13.63 19.80 -5.51
N GLY A 210 13.58 19.58 -6.83
CA GLY A 210 14.18 20.43 -7.85
C GLY A 210 15.67 20.16 -8.11
N LYS A 211 16.23 19.09 -7.55
CA LYS A 211 17.62 18.68 -7.74
C LYS A 211 17.70 17.27 -8.31
N GLU A 212 18.33 17.13 -9.47
CA GLU A 212 18.55 15.83 -10.09
C GLU A 212 19.58 15.01 -9.28
N LYS A 213 19.17 13.87 -8.71
CA LYS A 213 20.01 12.91 -7.99
C LYS A 213 19.99 11.56 -8.71
N ILE A 214 21.13 10.88 -8.79
CA ILE A 214 21.17 9.49 -9.25
C ILE A 214 20.87 8.58 -8.05
N ALA A 215 19.92 7.67 -8.19
CA ALA A 215 19.55 6.68 -7.18
C ALA A 215 19.32 5.30 -7.80
N TRP A 216 19.48 4.24 -7.00
CA TRP A 216 19.00 2.92 -7.38
C TRP A 216 17.48 2.89 -7.21
N MET A 217 16.74 2.56 -8.26
CA MET A 217 15.29 2.39 -8.19
C MET A 217 14.91 1.06 -8.84
N PRO A 218 13.82 0.40 -8.41
CA PRO A 218 13.25 -0.72 -9.14
C PRO A 218 13.13 -0.41 -10.63
N GLN A 219 13.44 -1.41 -11.47
CA GLN A 219 13.37 -1.26 -12.94
C GLN A 219 11.96 -0.90 -13.41
N ASP A 220 10.95 -1.34 -12.65
CA ASP A 220 9.54 -1.04 -12.87
C ASP A 220 8.89 -0.77 -11.51
N LEU A 221 8.60 0.52 -11.25
CA LEU A 221 8.02 0.97 -9.98
C LEU A 221 6.56 0.54 -9.81
N SER A 222 5.78 0.53 -10.90
CA SER A 222 4.39 0.08 -10.87
C SER A 222 4.32 -1.41 -10.54
N LYS A 223 5.14 -2.21 -11.24
CA LYS A 223 5.24 -3.64 -10.96
C LYS A 223 5.75 -3.93 -9.54
N PHE A 224 6.71 -3.15 -9.05
CA PHE A 224 7.16 -3.25 -7.66
C PHE A 224 5.99 -3.05 -6.69
N SER A 225 5.20 -1.98 -6.87
CA SER A 225 4.04 -1.71 -6.02
C SER A 225 3.02 -2.84 -6.04
N ASP A 226 2.70 -3.37 -7.23
CA ASP A 226 1.77 -4.48 -7.39
C ASP A 226 2.28 -5.77 -6.74
N GLU A 227 3.55 -6.13 -6.95
CA GLU A 227 4.15 -7.34 -6.39
C GLU A 227 4.25 -7.28 -4.86
N VAL A 228 4.59 -6.11 -4.31
CA VAL A 228 4.63 -5.89 -2.86
C VAL A 228 3.22 -5.98 -2.27
N ASN A 229 2.23 -5.31 -2.85
CA ASN A 229 0.85 -5.39 -2.35
C ASN A 229 0.30 -6.82 -2.37
N ASN A 230 0.50 -7.55 -3.48
CA ASN A 230 0.09 -8.95 -3.59
C ASN A 230 0.87 -9.88 -2.64
N ALA A 231 2.10 -9.54 -2.28
CA ALA A 231 2.88 -10.30 -1.32
C ALA A 231 2.45 -10.03 0.12
N THR A 232 2.06 -8.79 0.44
CA THR A 232 1.58 -8.37 1.76
C THR A 232 0.17 -8.91 2.05
N PHE A 233 -0.69 -9.05 1.04
CA PHE A 233 -2.05 -9.57 1.21
C PHE A 233 -2.33 -10.73 0.24
N LYS A 234 -2.38 -11.96 0.75
CA LYS A 234 -2.38 -13.20 -0.03
C LYS A 234 -3.65 -14.02 0.04
#